data_AF-A0A1J4ZSG0-F1
#
_entry.id   AF-A0A1J4ZSG0-F1
#
_cell.length_a   1.000
_cell.length_b   1.000
_cell.length_c   1.000
_cell.angle_alpha   90.00
_cell.angle_beta   90.00
_cell.angle_gamma   90.00
#
_symmetry.space_group_name_H-M   'P 1'
#
loop_
_entity.id
_entity.type
_entity.pdbx_description
1 polymer ?
#
loop_
_entity_poly.entity_id
_entity_poly.type
_entity_poly.pdbx_seq_one_letter_code
_entity_poly.pdbx_strand_id
1 'polypeptide(L)'
;MPFADVCVNTPLGRRVGGGKADDADFDPLGQTFTYAVPDRLAGRLQPGHLAWVPFRGRRLQAVVVRLSDVAPEFDTREIISLVWAQPLLTPPQLALAHWISDYYLAPLIDALRLMLPAGLSKRGRTVFVRTETPAPANLTPTQTAVLARIAEMEGAWSEISKGLRGVTQRDDLEPLITQGLVTREVAFPTPPPRPKTDRQVRLLVDPETAARVLPTLGRASKQAGALAWLVSRQMANGKWQMANQPTNQLTHEPTNQLTTTSLSELCAAVGCTAAPVKALAERGWVSITPRRSAQEPAQVALTLAADAVPDALIALRGAEKHRAVVEALQRHAGPAWIGWVYAETGANLNTLRDLEAAGLITVAEEMVWRDPLAGHEFTLDRPPVLTADQAQAWEAISQRISESANQRISESANQRVGESTNGEWQMADGEWQMAIGRWQMADGNRQSAIRNPQSAIRNPQSSSFTASPVRARPNSTCAGSPRC
;
A
#
# COMPACT_ATOMS: atom_id res chain seq x y z
N MET A 1 21.80 -6.07 -23.93
CA MET A 1 20.39 -5.71 -23.74
C MET A 1 19.82 -6.68 -22.73
N PRO A 2 19.05 -6.23 -21.72
CA PRO A 2 18.47 -7.14 -20.75
C PRO A 2 17.34 -7.97 -21.39
N PHE A 3 17.13 -9.16 -20.85
CA PHE A 3 16.08 -10.10 -21.17
C PHE A 3 15.18 -10.29 -19.96
N ALA A 4 13.94 -10.70 -20.20
CA ALA A 4 12.97 -10.95 -19.15
C ALA A 4 12.29 -12.30 -19.37
N ASP A 5 12.25 -13.10 -18.31
CA ASP A 5 11.44 -14.30 -18.27
C ASP A 5 10.05 -13.91 -17.76
N VAL A 6 9.03 -14.31 -18.51
CA VAL A 6 7.64 -13.98 -18.21
C VAL A 6 6.77 -15.22 -18.13
N CYS A 7 5.85 -15.24 -17.17
CA CYS A 7 4.81 -16.26 -17.09
C CYS A 7 3.52 -15.72 -17.73
N VAL A 8 3.09 -16.34 -18.84
CA VAL A 8 1.98 -15.83 -19.66
C VAL A 8 0.64 -16.14 -18.99
N ASN A 9 -0.23 -15.14 -18.93
CA ASN A 9 -1.56 -15.18 -18.30
C ASN A 9 -2.61 -15.92 -19.15
N THR A 10 -2.30 -17.13 -19.60
CA THR A 10 -3.23 -18.04 -20.29
C THR A 10 -3.00 -19.48 -19.84
N PRO A 11 -4.04 -20.31 -19.66
CA PRO A 11 -3.84 -21.74 -19.48
C PRO A 11 -3.18 -22.34 -20.73
N LEU A 12 -2.03 -22.97 -20.57
CA LEU A 12 -1.25 -23.59 -21.64
C LEU A 12 -1.61 -25.08 -21.70
N GLY A 13 -2.78 -25.40 -22.25
CA GLY A 13 -3.17 -26.78 -22.52
C GLY A 13 -2.72 -27.23 -23.92
N ARG A 14 -2.06 -28.39 -24.02
CA ARG A 14 -1.90 -29.08 -25.32
C ARG A 14 -3.23 -29.76 -25.68
N ARG A 15 -3.70 -29.60 -26.92
CA ARG A 15 -4.68 -30.54 -27.51
C ARG A 15 -3.89 -31.83 -27.80
N VAL A 16 -4.19 -32.91 -27.09
CA VAL A 16 -3.60 -34.23 -27.39
C VAL A 16 -4.19 -34.71 -28.72
N GLY A 17 -3.56 -34.32 -29.82
CA GLY A 17 -3.75 -34.91 -31.15
C GLY A 17 -2.66 -35.93 -31.37
N GLY A 18 -3.02 -37.15 -31.79
CA GLY A 18 -2.09 -38.24 -32.08
C GLY A 18 -1.10 -37.85 -33.17
N GLY A 19 0.09 -37.43 -32.77
CA GLY A 19 1.16 -36.99 -33.65
C GLY A 19 2.49 -37.02 -32.90
N LYS A 20 3.48 -37.61 -33.58
CA LYS A 20 4.83 -38.03 -33.16
C LYS A 20 5.44 -37.36 -31.93
N ALA A 21 6.07 -38.21 -31.13
CA ALA A 21 6.96 -37.90 -30.02
C ALA A 21 8.30 -37.36 -30.54
N ASP A 22 8.35 -36.06 -30.77
CA ASP A 22 9.57 -35.25 -30.66
C ASP A 22 9.11 -34.02 -29.87
N ASP A 23 9.61 -33.83 -28.64
CA ASP A 23 9.58 -32.62 -27.81
C ASP A 23 9.56 -33.01 -26.32
N ALA A 24 10.76 -33.27 -25.78
CA ALA A 24 10.99 -33.73 -24.41
C ALA A 24 10.93 -32.61 -23.34
N ASP A 25 10.68 -31.36 -23.72
CA ASP A 25 10.99 -30.19 -22.89
C ASP A 25 9.77 -29.32 -22.49
N PHE A 26 8.57 -29.88 -22.61
CA PHE A 26 7.34 -29.16 -22.25
C PHE A 26 7.02 -29.35 -20.76
N ASP A 27 7.35 -28.36 -19.92
CA ASP A 27 6.86 -28.26 -18.54
C ASP A 27 5.54 -27.47 -18.47
N PRO A 28 4.38 -28.14 -18.30
CA PRO A 28 3.09 -27.46 -18.18
C PRO A 28 2.92 -26.66 -16.87
N LEU A 29 3.74 -26.91 -15.85
CA LEU A 29 3.57 -26.33 -14.51
C LEU A 29 4.34 -25.03 -14.33
N GLY A 30 5.58 -24.94 -14.81
CA GLY A 30 6.46 -23.79 -14.60
C GLY A 30 6.70 -22.89 -15.82
N GLN A 31 5.96 -23.04 -16.93
CA GLN A 31 6.37 -22.48 -18.21
C GLN A 31 6.54 -20.94 -18.20
N THR A 32 7.80 -20.51 -18.30
CA THR A 32 8.20 -19.13 -18.57
C THR A 32 8.67 -19.00 -20.00
N PHE A 33 8.60 -17.77 -20.53
CA PHE A 33 9.05 -17.43 -21.87
C PHE A 33 9.99 -16.24 -21.80
N THR A 34 11.11 -16.31 -22.49
CA THR A 34 12.12 -15.25 -22.50
C THR A 34 11.85 -14.26 -23.63
N TYR A 35 11.85 -12.97 -23.30
CA TYR A 35 11.68 -11.86 -24.24
C TYR A 35 12.81 -10.85 -24.09
N ALA A 36 13.18 -10.20 -25.20
CA ALA A 36 14.07 -9.06 -25.16
C ALA A 36 13.38 -7.86 -24.51
N VAL A 37 14.10 -7.13 -23.66
CA VAL A 37 13.62 -5.87 -23.08
C VAL A 37 14.04 -4.73 -24.01
N PRO A 38 13.08 -4.04 -24.65
CA PRO A 38 13.42 -2.93 -25.53
C PRO A 38 13.98 -1.75 -24.72
N ASP A 39 14.84 -0.94 -25.34
CA ASP A 39 15.51 0.20 -24.68
C ASP A 39 14.52 1.16 -23.98
N ARG A 40 13.32 1.34 -24.55
CA ARG A 40 12.23 2.15 -23.98
C ARG A 40 11.74 1.67 -22.60
N LEU A 41 11.98 0.41 -22.25
CA LEU A 41 11.62 -0.19 -20.96
C LEU A 41 12.84 -0.48 -20.07
N ALA A 42 14.06 -0.27 -20.57
CA ALA A 42 15.28 -0.48 -19.81
C ALA A 42 15.30 0.40 -18.54
N GLY A 43 15.67 -0.18 -17.40
CA GLY A 43 15.68 0.49 -16.10
C GLY A 43 14.30 0.72 -15.45
N ARG A 44 13.20 0.50 -16.17
CA ARG A 44 11.82 0.60 -15.64
C ARG A 44 11.18 -0.75 -15.36
N LEU A 45 11.47 -1.74 -16.21
CA LEU A 45 11.00 -3.11 -16.03
C LEU A 45 11.64 -3.74 -14.79
N GLN A 46 10.84 -4.40 -13.96
CA GLN A 46 11.28 -5.13 -12.77
C GLN A 46 10.45 -6.42 -12.61
N PRO A 47 10.96 -7.46 -11.92
CA PRO A 47 10.15 -8.59 -11.51
C PRO A 47 8.85 -8.14 -10.82
N GLY A 48 7.75 -8.81 -11.12
CA GLY A 48 6.41 -8.48 -10.63
C GLY A 48 5.64 -7.49 -11.50
N HIS A 49 6.24 -6.93 -12.56
CA HIS A 49 5.51 -6.17 -13.56
C HIS A 49 4.57 -7.06 -14.36
N LEU A 50 3.42 -6.50 -14.73
CA LEU A 50 2.54 -7.06 -15.73
C LEU A 50 2.83 -6.39 -17.07
N ALA A 51 3.08 -7.17 -18.11
CA ALA A 51 3.50 -6.68 -19.42
C ALA A 51 2.67 -7.32 -20.56
N TRP A 52 2.59 -6.63 -21.69
CA TRP A 52 2.08 -7.14 -22.95
C TRP A 52 3.20 -7.79 -23.74
N VAL A 53 3.01 -9.05 -24.14
CA VAL A 53 3.99 -9.82 -24.92
C VAL A 53 3.35 -10.47 -26.15
N PRO A 54 4.09 -10.62 -27.26
CA PRO A 54 3.62 -11.37 -28.42
C PRO A 54 3.78 -12.88 -28.18
N PHE A 55 2.70 -13.64 -28.31
CA PHE A 55 2.67 -15.07 -28.07
C PHE A 55 1.87 -15.80 -29.14
N ARG A 56 2.53 -16.64 -29.95
CA ARG A 56 1.91 -17.45 -31.03
C ARG A 56 0.93 -16.65 -31.91
N GLY A 57 1.37 -15.50 -32.40
CA GLY A 57 0.58 -14.62 -33.29
C GLY A 57 -0.51 -13.80 -32.59
N ARG A 58 -0.54 -13.78 -31.26
CA ARG A 58 -1.51 -13.02 -30.44
C ARG A 58 -0.77 -12.14 -29.42
N ARG A 59 -1.43 -11.13 -28.87
CA ARG A 59 -0.91 -10.33 -27.74
C ARG A 59 -1.50 -10.84 -26.44
N LEU A 60 -0.67 -11.15 -25.45
CA LEU A 60 -1.10 -11.67 -24.15
C LEU A 60 -0.47 -10.88 -23.00
N GLN A 61 -1.15 -10.85 -21.85
CA GLN A 61 -0.54 -10.37 -20.61
C GLN A 61 0.40 -11.44 -20.06
N ALA A 62 1.50 -11.02 -19.47
CA ALA A 62 2.43 -11.88 -18.77
C ALA A 62 3.01 -11.17 -17.54
N VAL A 63 3.27 -11.94 -16.49
CA VAL A 63 3.97 -11.46 -15.30
C VAL A 63 5.46 -11.65 -15.52
N VAL A 64 6.24 -10.59 -15.39
CA VAL A 64 7.70 -10.66 -15.39
C VAL A 64 8.14 -11.34 -14.09
N VAL A 65 8.77 -12.51 -14.18
CA VAL A 65 9.22 -13.26 -13.00
C VAL A 65 10.69 -13.03 -12.72
N ARG A 66 11.50 -12.79 -13.76
CA ARG A 66 12.95 -12.63 -13.65
C ARG A 66 13.48 -11.74 -14.77
N LEU A 67 14.57 -11.03 -14.47
CA LEU A 67 15.39 -10.33 -15.47
C LEU A 67 16.74 -11.02 -15.57
N SER A 68 17.33 -11.00 -16.76
CA SER A 68 18.62 -11.61 -17.07
C SER A 68 19.39 -10.73 -18.03
N ASP A 69 20.69 -10.52 -17.78
CA ASP A 69 21.57 -9.85 -18.75
C ASP A 69 22.24 -10.84 -19.72
N VAL A 70 22.04 -12.14 -19.48
CA VAL A 70 22.55 -13.22 -20.34
C VAL A 70 21.61 -13.39 -21.53
N ALA A 71 22.18 -13.32 -22.74
CA ALA A 71 21.46 -13.56 -23.97
C ALA A 71 21.12 -15.05 -24.14
N PRO A 72 19.86 -15.39 -24.46
CA PRO A 72 19.49 -16.78 -24.75
C PRO A 72 20.07 -17.22 -26.10
N GLU A 73 20.23 -18.53 -26.27
CA GLU A 73 20.75 -19.15 -27.51
C GLU A 73 19.75 -19.14 -28.68
N PHE A 74 18.56 -18.55 -28.49
CA PHE A 74 17.48 -18.52 -29.46
C PHE A 74 16.99 -17.08 -29.73
N ASP A 75 16.38 -16.87 -30.88
CA ASP A 75 15.81 -15.58 -31.25
C ASP A 75 14.65 -15.19 -30.33
N THR A 76 14.73 -13.97 -29.79
CA THR A 76 13.71 -13.43 -28.89
C THR A 76 12.87 -12.36 -29.56
N ARG A 77 11.59 -12.33 -29.20
CA ARG A 77 10.72 -11.17 -29.49
C ARG A 77 10.85 -10.14 -28.38
N GLU A 78 10.51 -8.89 -28.69
CA GLU A 78 10.47 -7.84 -27.67
C GLU A 78 9.18 -7.87 -26.84
N ILE A 79 9.29 -7.41 -25.59
CA ILE A 79 8.13 -6.96 -24.82
C ILE A 79 7.47 -5.77 -25.52
N ILE A 80 6.14 -5.81 -25.66
CA ILE A 80 5.39 -4.75 -26.35
C ILE A 80 5.37 -3.50 -25.47
N SER A 81 4.80 -3.63 -24.26
CA SER A 81 4.65 -2.53 -23.31
C SER A 81 4.33 -3.04 -21.90
N LEU A 82 4.49 -2.16 -20.91
CA LEU A 82 4.03 -2.39 -19.54
C LEU A 82 2.52 -2.16 -19.43
N VAL A 83 1.80 -3.03 -18.72
CA VAL A 83 0.39 -2.82 -18.38
C VAL A 83 0.24 -1.73 -17.32
N TRP A 84 1.22 -1.61 -16.42
CA TRP A 84 1.25 -0.61 -15.35
C TRP A 84 2.65 -0.05 -15.13
N ALA A 85 2.74 1.17 -14.60
CA ALA A 85 4.02 1.85 -14.38
C ALA A 85 4.82 1.33 -13.18
N GLN A 86 4.20 0.54 -12.32
CA GLN A 86 4.78 -0.06 -11.11
C GLN A 86 4.54 -1.57 -11.11
N PRO A 87 5.42 -2.36 -10.47
CA PRO A 87 5.21 -3.80 -10.32
C PRO A 87 3.98 -4.06 -9.45
N LEU A 88 3.14 -5.02 -9.89
CA LEU A 88 1.90 -5.38 -9.20
C LEU A 88 2.11 -6.50 -8.19
N LEU A 89 3.16 -7.30 -8.36
CA LEU A 89 3.56 -8.33 -7.42
C LEU A 89 4.89 -7.94 -6.78
N THR A 90 4.97 -8.14 -5.47
CA THR A 90 6.19 -7.90 -4.70
C THR A 90 7.13 -9.11 -4.77
N PRO A 91 8.44 -8.95 -4.50
CA PRO A 91 9.37 -10.08 -4.47
C PRO A 91 8.95 -11.23 -3.53
N PRO A 92 8.45 -10.98 -2.30
CA PRO A 92 7.93 -12.05 -1.44
C PRO A 92 6.72 -12.79 -2.04
N GLN A 93 5.85 -12.09 -2.78
CA GLN A 93 4.72 -12.71 -3.47
C GLN A 93 5.18 -13.59 -4.65
N LEU A 94 6.18 -13.15 -5.41
CA LEU A 94 6.79 -14.00 -6.46
C LEU A 94 7.41 -15.26 -5.86
N ALA A 95 8.16 -15.11 -4.76
CA ALA A 95 8.74 -16.25 -4.04
C ALA A 95 7.66 -17.21 -3.51
N LEU A 96 6.58 -16.67 -2.95
CA LEU A 96 5.43 -17.46 -2.50
C LEU A 96 4.74 -18.17 -3.68
N ALA A 97 4.59 -17.52 -4.83
CA ALA A 97 3.97 -18.14 -6.00
C ALA A 97 4.83 -19.29 -6.55
N HIS A 98 6.15 -19.13 -6.57
CA HIS A 98 7.08 -20.22 -6.87
C HIS A 98 6.95 -21.36 -5.85
N TRP A 99 6.96 -21.05 -4.55
CA TRP A 99 6.77 -22.06 -3.51
C TRP A 99 5.43 -22.80 -3.65
N ILE A 100 4.32 -22.12 -3.94
CA ILE A 100 3.01 -22.75 -4.17
C ILE A 100 3.09 -23.67 -5.40
N SER A 101 3.68 -23.19 -6.49
CA SER A 101 3.83 -23.97 -7.72
C SER A 101 4.65 -25.23 -7.49
N ASP A 102 5.78 -25.12 -6.79
CA ASP A 102 6.70 -26.22 -6.51
C ASP A 102 6.10 -27.20 -5.50
N TYR A 103 5.53 -26.71 -4.39
CA TYR A 103 5.03 -27.54 -3.30
C TYR A 103 3.73 -28.26 -3.66
N TYR A 104 2.79 -27.57 -4.33
CA TYR A 104 1.49 -28.12 -4.69
C TYR A 104 1.42 -28.61 -6.14
N LEU A 105 2.52 -28.54 -6.90
CA LEU A 105 2.58 -28.93 -8.31
C LEU A 105 1.50 -28.21 -9.15
N ALA A 106 1.23 -26.96 -8.78
CA ALA A 106 0.24 -26.13 -9.44
C ALA A 106 0.92 -25.30 -10.55
N PRO A 107 0.23 -24.98 -11.66
CA PRO A 107 0.77 -24.05 -12.65
C PRO A 107 1.16 -22.72 -12.02
N LEU A 108 2.39 -22.27 -12.24
CA LEU A 108 2.93 -21.02 -11.69
C LEU A 108 2.01 -19.83 -12.01
N ILE A 109 1.43 -19.81 -13.21
CA ILE A 109 0.50 -18.75 -13.60
C ILE A 109 -0.75 -18.72 -12.70
N ASP A 110 -1.26 -19.88 -12.28
CA ASP A 110 -2.44 -19.94 -11.43
C ASP A 110 -2.11 -19.47 -10.01
N ALA A 111 -0.92 -19.78 -9.49
CA ALA A 111 -0.43 -19.21 -8.24
C ALA A 111 -0.27 -17.68 -8.32
N LEU A 112 0.36 -17.16 -9.39
CA LEU A 112 0.54 -15.72 -9.60
C LEU A 112 -0.80 -14.98 -9.74
N ARG A 113 -1.78 -15.59 -10.42
CA ARG A 113 -3.13 -15.02 -10.61
C ARG A 113 -3.88 -14.78 -9.31
N LEU A 114 -3.66 -15.61 -8.29
CA LEU A 114 -4.31 -15.45 -6.98
C LEU A 114 -3.85 -14.17 -6.27
N MET A 115 -2.65 -13.67 -6.61
CA MET A 115 -2.04 -12.50 -5.99
C MET A 115 -2.27 -11.21 -6.81
N LEU A 116 -2.78 -11.33 -8.05
CA LEU A 116 -3.12 -10.18 -8.88
C LEU A 116 -4.48 -9.59 -8.49
N PRO A 117 -4.64 -8.25 -8.48
CA PRO A 117 -5.91 -7.61 -8.20
C PRO A 117 -7.07 -8.11 -9.07
N ALA A 118 -8.24 -8.28 -8.44
CA ALA A 118 -9.44 -8.76 -9.11
C ALA A 118 -9.79 -7.89 -10.34
N GLY A 119 -9.83 -8.55 -11.51
CA GLY A 119 -10.17 -7.94 -12.79
C GLY A 119 -8.99 -7.60 -13.70
N LEU A 120 -7.75 -7.77 -13.24
CA LEU A 120 -6.58 -7.97 -14.10
C LEU A 120 -6.55 -9.39 -14.69
N SER A 121 -7.17 -10.34 -14.00
CA SER A 121 -7.37 -11.73 -14.43
C SER A 121 -8.55 -11.90 -15.42
N LYS A 122 -9.13 -10.80 -15.95
CA LYS A 122 -10.20 -10.90 -16.95
C LYS A 122 -9.63 -11.59 -18.19
N ARG A 123 -10.16 -12.78 -18.48
CA ARG A 123 -9.87 -13.50 -19.73
C ARG A 123 -10.12 -12.53 -20.89
N GLY A 124 -9.13 -12.37 -21.75
CA GLY A 124 -9.29 -11.53 -22.93
C GLY A 124 -10.45 -12.04 -23.77
N ARG A 125 -11.18 -11.11 -24.38
CA ARG A 125 -12.23 -11.43 -25.33
C ARG A 125 -11.61 -11.68 -26.70
N THR A 126 -12.08 -12.68 -27.42
CA THR A 126 -11.68 -12.87 -28.82
C THR A 126 -12.18 -11.70 -29.64
N VAL A 127 -11.27 -11.00 -30.30
CA VAL A 127 -11.58 -9.97 -31.29
C VAL A 127 -11.05 -10.39 -32.64
N PHE A 128 -11.65 -9.84 -33.68
CA PHE A 128 -11.24 -10.05 -35.05
C PHE A 128 -10.49 -8.82 -35.53
N VAL A 129 -9.33 -9.05 -36.12
CA VAL A 129 -8.42 -7.98 -36.60
C VAL A 129 -8.14 -8.21 -38.07
N ARG A 130 -8.12 -7.11 -38.84
CA ARG A 130 -7.82 -7.13 -40.27
C ARG A 130 -6.32 -7.38 -40.47
N THR A 131 -5.98 -8.34 -41.32
CA THR A 131 -4.59 -8.56 -41.74
C THR A 131 -4.24 -7.66 -42.93
N GLU A 132 -2.94 -7.45 -43.20
CA GLU A 132 -2.46 -6.69 -44.35
C GLU A 132 -2.66 -7.41 -45.69
N THR A 133 -3.15 -8.66 -45.68
CA THR A 133 -3.38 -9.46 -46.88
C THR A 133 -4.41 -8.79 -47.79
N PRO A 134 -4.12 -8.54 -49.09
CA PRO A 134 -5.05 -7.91 -50.02
C PRO A 134 -6.36 -8.70 -50.14
N ALA A 135 -7.49 -8.00 -50.18
CA ALA A 135 -8.78 -8.65 -50.35
C ALA A 135 -8.92 -9.19 -51.79
N PRO A 136 -9.29 -10.47 -51.98
CA PRO A 136 -9.51 -11.03 -53.31
C PRO A 136 -10.83 -10.51 -53.90
N ALA A 137 -10.93 -10.50 -55.23
CA ALA A 137 -12.08 -9.89 -55.94
C ALA A 137 -13.40 -10.69 -55.83
N ASN A 138 -13.36 -11.91 -55.31
CA ASN A 138 -14.48 -12.87 -55.31
C ASN A 138 -15.19 -13.01 -53.94
N LEU A 139 -15.09 -12.00 -53.08
CA LEU A 139 -15.81 -12.01 -51.81
C LEU A 139 -17.31 -11.75 -52.01
N THR A 140 -18.15 -12.40 -51.21
CA THR A 140 -19.59 -12.10 -51.22
C THR A 140 -19.86 -10.69 -50.69
N PRO A 141 -21.04 -10.09 -50.98
CA PRO A 141 -21.39 -8.78 -50.42
C PRO A 141 -21.38 -8.75 -48.89
N THR A 142 -21.77 -9.85 -48.25
CA THR A 142 -21.76 -10.02 -46.79
C THR A 142 -20.35 -10.15 -46.21
N GLN A 143 -19.48 -10.94 -46.84
CA GLN A 143 -18.06 -11.05 -46.48
C GLN A 143 -17.34 -9.72 -46.63
N THR A 144 -17.61 -9.00 -47.71
CA THR A 144 -17.04 -7.66 -47.95
C THR A 144 -17.46 -6.68 -46.85
N ALA A 145 -18.72 -6.71 -46.43
CA ALA A 145 -19.22 -5.86 -45.35
C ALA A 145 -18.59 -6.20 -43.99
N VAL A 146 -18.42 -7.49 -43.68
CA VAL A 146 -17.72 -7.95 -42.46
C VAL A 146 -16.26 -7.53 -42.47
N LEU A 147 -15.56 -7.73 -43.60
CA LEU A 147 -14.15 -7.38 -43.74
C LEU A 147 -13.92 -5.87 -43.61
N ALA A 148 -14.80 -5.06 -44.23
CA ALA A 148 -14.77 -3.61 -44.11
C ALA A 148 -15.00 -3.16 -42.66
N ARG A 149 -15.97 -3.76 -41.96
CA ARG A 149 -16.24 -3.43 -40.56
C ARG A 149 -15.06 -3.76 -39.64
N ILE A 150 -14.39 -4.90 -39.86
CA ILE A 150 -13.20 -5.28 -39.10
C ILE A 150 -12.00 -4.36 -39.40
N ALA A 151 -11.91 -3.83 -40.63
CA ALA A 151 -10.91 -2.83 -40.98
C ALA A 151 -11.15 -1.47 -40.32
N GLU A 152 -12.41 -1.11 -40.06
CA GLU A 152 -12.78 0.12 -39.34
C GLU A 152 -12.65 -0.01 -37.82
N MET A 153 -13.05 -1.15 -37.25
CA MET A 153 -13.00 -1.40 -35.82
C MET A 153 -12.66 -2.86 -35.49
N GLU A 154 -11.64 -3.06 -34.65
CA GLU A 154 -11.39 -4.35 -34.02
C GLU A 154 -12.47 -4.63 -32.96
N GLY A 155 -13.00 -5.85 -32.92
CA GLY A 155 -14.08 -6.16 -31.98
C GLY A 155 -14.50 -7.62 -31.95
N ALA A 156 -15.34 -7.95 -30.97
CA ALA A 156 -15.95 -9.27 -30.87
C ALA A 156 -16.99 -9.46 -31.99
N TRP A 157 -17.31 -10.72 -32.32
CA TRP A 157 -18.27 -11.02 -33.40
C TRP A 157 -19.60 -10.28 -33.23
N SER A 158 -20.13 -10.22 -32.00
CA SER A 158 -21.38 -9.51 -31.68
C SER A 158 -21.35 -8.01 -31.97
N GLU A 159 -20.16 -7.39 -31.91
CA GLU A 159 -19.95 -5.97 -32.18
C GLU A 159 -19.80 -5.75 -33.70
N ILE A 160 -19.03 -6.62 -34.37
CA ILE A 160 -18.82 -6.60 -35.82
C ILE A 160 -20.11 -6.88 -36.59
N SER A 161 -20.87 -7.90 -36.21
CA SER A 161 -22.11 -8.28 -36.89
C SER A 161 -23.27 -7.31 -36.61
N LYS A 162 -23.12 -6.39 -35.66
CA LYS A 162 -24.18 -5.47 -35.25
C LYS A 162 -24.58 -4.54 -36.40
N GLY A 163 -25.85 -4.58 -36.76
CA GLY A 163 -26.44 -3.77 -37.82
C GLY A 163 -26.24 -4.33 -39.24
N LEU A 164 -25.51 -5.44 -39.40
CA LEU A 164 -25.40 -6.15 -40.69
C LEU A 164 -26.54 -7.16 -40.82
N ARG A 165 -27.25 -7.17 -41.95
CA ARG A 165 -28.39 -8.08 -42.18
C ARG A 165 -27.93 -9.38 -42.85
N GLY A 166 -28.41 -10.52 -42.36
CA GLY A 166 -28.21 -11.83 -42.98
C GLY A 166 -26.79 -12.40 -42.86
N VAL A 167 -25.95 -11.80 -42.00
CA VAL A 167 -24.55 -12.20 -41.82
C VAL A 167 -24.42 -13.29 -40.74
N THR A 168 -23.64 -14.34 -41.01
CA THR A 168 -23.36 -15.43 -40.06
C THR A 168 -21.86 -15.63 -39.85
N GLN A 169 -21.49 -16.12 -38.67
CA GLN A 169 -20.08 -16.36 -38.35
C GLN A 169 -19.49 -17.48 -39.22
N ARG A 170 -20.28 -18.51 -39.51
CA ARG A 170 -19.84 -19.69 -40.25
C ARG A 170 -19.58 -19.37 -41.72
N ASP A 171 -20.45 -18.59 -42.35
CA ASP A 171 -20.44 -18.40 -43.80
C ASP A 171 -19.68 -17.12 -44.20
N ASP A 172 -19.61 -16.13 -43.31
CA ASP A 172 -18.99 -14.84 -43.63
C ASP A 172 -17.67 -14.59 -42.91
N LEU A 173 -17.46 -15.12 -41.70
CA LEU A 173 -16.22 -14.88 -40.94
C LEU A 173 -15.20 -16.00 -41.08
N GLU A 174 -15.62 -17.27 -40.97
CA GLU A 174 -14.71 -18.41 -41.05
C GLU A 174 -13.93 -18.48 -42.38
N PRO A 175 -14.54 -18.19 -43.54
CA PRO A 175 -13.81 -18.15 -44.81
C PRO A 175 -12.78 -17.04 -44.86
N LEU A 176 -13.08 -15.86 -44.31
CA LEU A 176 -12.13 -14.74 -44.23
C LEU A 176 -10.92 -15.08 -43.36
N ILE A 177 -11.12 -15.84 -42.29
CA ILE A 177 -10.03 -16.32 -41.43
C ILE A 177 -9.20 -17.39 -42.14
N THR A 178 -9.87 -18.34 -42.80
CA THR A 178 -9.21 -19.41 -43.56
C THR A 178 -8.36 -18.87 -44.70
N GLN A 179 -8.82 -17.80 -45.36
CA GLN A 179 -8.08 -17.09 -46.41
C GLN A 179 -7.00 -16.14 -45.84
N GLY A 180 -6.84 -16.05 -44.51
CA GLY A 180 -5.84 -15.21 -43.87
C GLY A 180 -6.13 -13.70 -43.94
N LEU A 181 -7.35 -13.30 -44.32
CA LEU A 181 -7.78 -11.89 -44.40
C LEU A 181 -8.12 -11.31 -43.03
N VAL A 182 -8.51 -12.17 -42.09
CA VAL A 182 -8.85 -11.80 -40.71
C VAL A 182 -8.14 -12.77 -39.77
N THR A 183 -7.62 -12.27 -38.66
CA THR A 183 -7.05 -13.10 -37.60
C THR A 183 -7.86 -13.00 -36.32
N ARG A 184 -7.79 -14.06 -35.51
CA ARG A 184 -8.37 -14.12 -34.16
C ARG A 184 -7.34 -13.65 -33.16
N GLU A 185 -7.51 -12.42 -32.68
CA GLU A 185 -6.71 -11.91 -31.57
C GLU A 185 -7.47 -11.98 -30.26
N VAL A 186 -6.72 -11.87 -29.16
CA VAL A 186 -7.29 -11.76 -27.83
C VAL A 186 -7.14 -10.31 -27.41
N ALA A 187 -8.22 -9.54 -27.45
CA ALA A 187 -8.22 -8.20 -26.86
C ALA A 187 -8.64 -8.29 -25.41
N PHE A 188 -7.93 -7.58 -24.56
CA PHE A 188 -8.32 -7.42 -23.17
C PHE A 188 -8.92 -6.03 -23.02
N PRO A 189 -9.96 -5.84 -22.20
CA PRO A 189 -10.46 -4.51 -21.93
C PRO A 189 -9.35 -3.65 -21.29
N THR A 190 -8.91 -2.62 -22.00
CA THR A 190 -8.18 -1.47 -21.44
C THR A 190 -9.24 -0.49 -20.91
N PRO A 191 -9.16 0.06 -19.69
CA PRO A 191 -8.07 0.03 -18.72
C PRO A 191 -8.21 -1.12 -17.70
N PRO A 192 -7.10 -1.56 -17.09
CA PRO A 192 -7.17 -2.46 -15.94
C PRO A 192 -7.94 -1.81 -14.79
N PRO A 193 -8.59 -2.60 -13.92
CA PRO A 193 -9.11 -2.07 -12.66
C PRO A 193 -7.94 -1.48 -11.88
N ARG A 194 -8.13 -0.25 -11.40
CA ARG A 194 -7.13 0.43 -10.57
C ARG A 194 -6.98 -0.38 -9.26
N PRO A 195 -5.74 -0.63 -8.79
CA PRO A 195 -5.56 -1.15 -7.45
C PRO A 195 -6.29 -0.24 -6.45
N LYS A 196 -6.85 -0.84 -5.39
CA LYS A 196 -7.59 -0.07 -4.40
C LYS A 196 -6.62 0.85 -3.67
N THR A 197 -6.72 2.14 -3.93
CA THR A 197 -6.10 3.17 -3.11
C THR A 197 -7.04 3.52 -1.98
N ASP A 198 -6.48 3.82 -0.82
CA ASP A 198 -7.22 4.40 0.28
C ASP A 198 -6.41 5.59 0.80
N ARG A 199 -7.11 6.52 1.44
CA ARG A 199 -6.50 7.75 1.95
C ARG A 199 -6.08 7.53 3.38
N GLN A 200 -4.81 7.77 3.66
CA GLN A 200 -4.30 7.82 5.02
C GLN A 200 -4.09 9.26 5.45
N VAL A 201 -4.38 9.50 6.72
CA VAL A 201 -4.16 10.76 7.40
C VAL A 201 -3.02 10.58 8.39
N ARG A 202 -2.02 11.45 8.35
CA ARG A 202 -0.91 11.45 9.31
C ARG A 202 -0.80 12.81 9.98
N LEU A 203 -0.60 12.82 11.29
CA LEU A 203 -0.26 14.03 12.06
C LEU A 203 1.20 14.42 11.79
N LEU A 204 1.43 15.69 11.45
CA LEU A 204 2.76 16.22 11.13
C LEU A 204 3.43 16.95 12.31
N VAL A 205 2.64 17.37 13.29
CA VAL A 205 3.09 18.24 14.37
C VAL A 205 3.03 17.56 15.73
N ASP A 206 3.80 18.08 16.68
CA ASP A 206 3.75 17.69 18.09
C ASP A 206 2.49 18.25 18.80
N PRO A 207 2.15 17.73 19.99
CA PRO A 207 0.97 18.16 20.75
C PRO A 207 0.97 19.64 21.13
N GLU A 208 2.12 20.26 21.41
CA GLU A 208 2.18 21.68 21.81
C GLU A 208 1.90 22.60 20.62
N THR A 209 2.49 22.28 19.47
CA THR A 209 2.21 22.99 18.22
C THR A 209 0.74 22.86 17.83
N ALA A 210 0.16 21.67 17.95
CA ALA A 210 -1.25 21.47 17.67
C ALA A 210 -2.17 22.28 18.60
N ALA A 211 -1.87 22.32 19.91
CA ALA A 211 -2.64 23.09 20.90
C ALA A 211 -2.65 24.61 20.60
N ARG A 212 -1.59 25.13 19.97
CA ARG A 212 -1.51 26.54 19.57
C ARG A 212 -2.32 26.86 18.31
N VAL A 213 -2.36 25.93 17.35
CA VAL A 213 -3.00 26.16 16.05
C VAL A 213 -4.49 25.86 16.09
N LEU A 214 -4.94 24.83 16.81
CA LEU A 214 -6.34 24.41 16.90
C LEU A 214 -7.34 25.55 17.22
N PRO A 215 -7.07 26.47 18.17
CA PRO A 215 -7.97 27.59 18.50
C PRO A 215 -8.15 28.62 17.36
N THR A 216 -7.35 28.54 16.30
CA THR A 216 -7.44 29.44 15.14
C THR A 216 -8.32 28.89 14.01
N LEU A 217 -8.61 27.58 14.04
CA LEU A 217 -9.33 26.87 12.98
C LEU A 217 -10.85 27.04 13.08
N GLY A 218 -11.56 26.61 12.04
CA GLY A 218 -13.01 26.72 11.95
C GLY A 218 -13.49 28.09 11.48
N ARG A 219 -14.73 28.44 11.80
CA ARG A 219 -15.35 29.67 11.28
C ARG A 219 -14.79 30.91 11.96
N ALA A 220 -14.61 31.98 11.19
CA ALA A 220 -14.33 33.29 11.76
C ALA A 220 -15.51 33.76 12.61
N SER A 221 -15.23 34.19 13.85
CA SER A 221 -16.24 34.73 14.76
C SER A 221 -15.72 35.99 15.43
N LYS A 222 -16.55 37.05 15.45
CA LYS A 222 -16.22 38.29 16.17
C LYS A 222 -16.11 38.08 17.69
N GLN A 223 -16.82 37.09 18.23
CA GLN A 223 -16.68 36.66 19.63
C GLN A 223 -15.30 36.02 19.86
N ALA A 224 -14.88 35.10 18.97
CA ALA A 224 -13.58 34.45 19.08
C ALA A 224 -12.42 35.45 18.88
N GLY A 225 -12.57 36.41 17.97
CA GLY A 225 -11.61 37.49 17.76
C GLY A 225 -11.45 38.39 18.98
N ALA A 226 -12.57 38.75 19.64
CA ALA A 226 -12.54 39.54 20.87
C ALA A 226 -11.85 38.79 22.02
N LEU A 227 -12.16 37.50 22.19
CA LEU A 227 -11.53 36.67 23.21
C LEU A 227 -10.02 36.49 22.97
N ALA A 228 -9.62 36.17 21.73
CA ALA A 228 -8.21 36.01 21.36
C ALA A 228 -7.42 37.32 21.54
N TRP A 229 -8.01 38.47 21.21
CA TRP A 229 -7.36 39.77 21.40
C TRP A 229 -7.15 40.12 22.87
N LEU A 230 -8.13 39.86 23.74
CA LEU A 230 -8.01 40.08 25.19
C LEU A 230 -6.87 39.25 25.79
N VAL A 231 -6.72 38.00 25.33
CA VAL A 231 -5.66 37.09 25.77
C VAL A 231 -4.30 37.59 25.30
N SER A 232 -4.15 37.96 24.02
CA SER A 232 -2.91 38.54 23.50
C SER A 232 -2.50 39.81 24.25
N ARG A 233 -3.46 40.64 24.66
CA ARG A 233 -3.21 41.84 25.46
C ARG A 233 -2.81 41.51 26.91
N GLN A 234 -3.38 40.48 27.52
CA GLN A 234 -2.95 40.02 28.86
C GLN A 234 -1.54 39.44 28.84
N MET A 235 -1.17 38.70 27.79
CA MET A 235 0.19 38.17 27.61
C MET A 235 1.22 39.28 27.37
N ALA A 236 0.90 40.28 26.55
CA ALA A 236 1.78 41.44 26.31
C ALA A 236 2.07 42.27 27.57
N ASN A 237 1.17 42.23 28.56
CA ASN A 237 1.33 42.92 29.84
C ASN A 237 2.10 42.10 30.90
N GLY A 238 2.71 40.96 30.53
CA GLY A 238 3.60 40.18 31.38
C GLY A 238 2.94 39.46 32.56
N LYS A 239 1.60 39.48 32.67
CA LYS A 239 0.84 38.89 33.78
C LYS A 239 0.50 37.41 33.58
N TRP A 240 0.71 36.87 32.37
CA TRP A 240 0.36 35.49 32.00
C TRP A 240 1.59 34.79 31.41
N GLN A 241 2.18 33.86 32.16
CA GLN A 241 3.21 32.94 31.67
C GLN A 241 2.54 31.60 31.33
N MET A 242 2.82 31.05 30.14
CA MET A 242 2.34 29.70 29.79
C MET A 242 2.99 28.70 30.75
N ALA A 243 2.16 27.85 31.37
CA ALA A 243 2.61 26.83 32.31
C ALA A 243 3.56 25.83 31.62
N ASN A 244 4.87 26.04 31.78
CA ASN A 244 5.90 25.04 31.51
C ASN A 244 7.16 25.28 32.39
N GLN A 245 6.96 25.58 33.68
CA GLN A 245 8.03 25.47 34.69
C GLN A 245 7.51 24.75 35.95
N PRO A 246 8.23 23.72 36.45
CA PRO A 246 7.86 23.06 37.69
C PRO A 246 8.08 24.03 38.86
N THR A 247 7.02 24.16 39.66
CA THR A 247 6.91 25.05 40.81
C THR A 247 8.04 24.85 41.80
N ASN A 248 8.74 25.93 42.18
CA ASN A 248 9.49 25.96 43.42
C ASN A 248 9.14 27.21 44.24
N GLN A 249 8.45 26.93 45.35
CA GLN A 249 8.39 27.65 46.63
C GLN A 249 8.02 29.14 46.71
N LEU A 250 6.84 29.33 47.32
CA LEU A 250 6.46 30.24 48.42
C LEU A 250 6.59 31.76 48.27
N THR A 251 5.49 32.40 48.72
CA THR A 251 5.25 33.84 48.93
C THR A 251 5.11 34.69 47.68
N HIS A 252 3.88 34.81 47.18
CA HIS A 252 3.18 36.08 46.94
C HIS A 252 1.71 35.75 46.60
N GLU A 253 0.77 36.30 47.37
CA GLU A 253 -0.64 36.32 46.98
C GLU A 253 -0.75 36.94 45.58
N PRO A 254 -1.28 36.25 44.55
CA PRO A 254 -1.46 36.87 43.26
C PRO A 254 -2.65 37.82 43.41
N THR A 255 -2.35 39.09 43.66
CA THR A 255 -3.31 40.18 43.39
C THR A 255 -3.54 40.18 41.88
N ASN A 256 -4.44 39.31 41.42
CA ASN A 256 -4.88 39.19 40.03
C ASN A 256 -5.76 40.41 39.71
N GLN A 257 -5.15 41.59 39.67
CA GLN A 257 -5.77 42.76 39.05
C GLN A 257 -5.86 42.46 37.55
N LEU A 258 -6.99 41.89 37.15
CA LEU A 258 -7.41 41.71 35.77
C LEU A 258 -7.22 43.03 35.03
N THR A 259 -6.36 43.04 34.01
CA THR A 259 -6.13 44.23 33.21
C THR A 259 -7.42 44.59 32.47
N THR A 260 -8.07 45.67 32.90
CA THR A 260 -9.27 46.20 32.26
C THR A 260 -8.91 46.94 30.98
N THR A 261 -9.70 46.75 29.93
CA THR A 261 -9.54 47.44 28.65
C THR A 261 -10.82 48.14 28.27
N SER A 262 -10.74 49.29 27.59
CA SER A 262 -11.95 49.99 27.16
C SER A 262 -12.71 49.19 26.09
N LEU A 263 -14.03 49.12 26.22
CA LEU A 263 -14.92 48.42 25.28
C LEU A 263 -14.81 48.98 23.86
N SER A 264 -14.65 50.29 23.73
CA SER A 264 -14.48 50.97 22.44
C SER A 264 -13.19 50.55 21.73
N GLU A 265 -12.09 50.39 22.46
CA GLU A 265 -10.80 49.99 21.92
C GLU A 265 -10.80 48.53 21.46
N LEU A 266 -11.38 47.63 22.25
CA LEU A 266 -11.60 46.22 21.86
C LEU A 266 -12.42 46.13 20.57
N CYS A 267 -13.57 46.82 20.52
CA CYS A 267 -14.47 46.83 19.38
C CYS A 267 -13.79 47.39 18.12
N ALA A 268 -12.98 48.45 18.26
CA ALA A 268 -12.20 49.02 17.16
C ALA A 268 -11.12 48.05 16.65
N ALA A 269 -10.38 47.39 17.54
CA ALA A 269 -9.30 46.47 17.18
C ALA A 269 -9.82 45.20 16.48
N VAL A 270 -10.97 44.67 16.91
CA VAL A 270 -11.58 43.46 16.34
C VAL A 270 -12.50 43.78 15.14
N GLY A 271 -12.87 45.05 14.98
CA GLY A 271 -13.85 45.52 14.01
C GLY A 271 -15.23 44.92 14.31
N CYS A 272 -15.72 45.04 15.53
CA CYS A 272 -17.02 44.54 15.95
C CYS A 272 -17.82 45.59 16.74
N THR A 273 -19.14 45.38 16.86
CA THR A 273 -19.99 46.17 17.75
C THR A 273 -19.90 45.64 19.19
N ALA A 274 -20.54 46.31 20.15
CA ALA A 274 -20.59 45.84 21.53
C ALA A 274 -21.37 44.51 21.70
N ALA A 275 -22.18 44.09 20.71
CA ALA A 275 -23.05 42.93 20.82
C ALA A 275 -22.29 41.59 21.00
N PRO A 276 -21.26 41.25 20.20
CA PRO A 276 -20.40 40.10 20.45
C PRO A 276 -19.78 40.06 21.86
N VAL A 277 -19.35 41.20 22.39
CA VAL A 277 -18.70 41.30 23.70
C VAL A 277 -19.73 41.12 24.83
N LYS A 278 -20.94 41.66 24.66
CA LYS A 278 -22.05 41.42 25.60
C LYS A 278 -22.45 39.94 25.65
N ALA A 279 -22.51 39.27 24.50
CA ALA A 279 -22.80 37.84 24.44
C ALA A 279 -21.71 36.98 25.11
N LEU A 280 -20.44 37.43 25.11
CA LEU A 280 -19.38 36.79 25.91
C LEU A 280 -19.57 37.02 27.42
N ALA A 281 -20.08 38.20 27.80
CA ALA A 281 -20.37 38.52 29.19
C ALA A 281 -21.57 37.75 29.75
N GLU A 282 -22.61 37.54 28.94
CA GLU A 282 -23.75 36.66 29.28
C GLU A 282 -23.31 35.21 29.54
N ARG A 283 -22.23 34.76 28.90
CA ARG A 283 -21.61 33.44 29.14
C ARG A 283 -20.66 33.43 30.34
N GLY A 284 -20.42 34.58 30.98
CA GLY A 284 -19.50 34.72 32.11
C GLY A 284 -18.02 34.64 31.73
N TRP A 285 -17.66 34.74 30.44
CA TRP A 285 -16.27 34.65 29.97
C TRP A 285 -15.54 36.00 30.03
N VAL A 286 -16.31 37.08 30.10
CA VAL A 286 -15.84 38.46 30.18
C VAL A 286 -16.75 39.24 31.14
N SER A 287 -16.22 40.19 31.91
CA SER A 287 -17.02 41.15 32.67
C SER A 287 -17.01 42.51 31.99
N ILE A 288 -18.17 43.18 31.94
CA ILE A 288 -18.32 44.54 31.42
C ILE A 288 -18.71 45.45 32.57
N THR A 289 -17.83 46.41 32.91
CA THR A 289 -18.14 47.46 33.87
C THR A 289 -18.76 48.64 33.12
N PRO A 290 -19.97 49.11 33.49
CA PRO A 290 -20.67 50.17 32.77
C PRO A 290 -19.91 51.50 32.85
N ARG A 291 -20.14 52.34 31.83
CA ARG A 291 -19.58 53.70 31.77
C ARG A 291 -20.05 54.53 32.95
N ARG A 292 -19.13 55.17 33.69
CA ARG A 292 -19.45 56.05 34.82
C ARG A 292 -19.39 57.54 34.47
N SER A 293 -18.53 57.95 33.54
CA SER A 293 -18.39 59.36 33.11
C SER A 293 -17.88 59.50 31.68
N ALA A 294 -17.70 60.74 31.19
CA ALA A 294 -17.11 60.99 29.89
C ALA A 294 -15.64 60.50 29.82
N GLN A 295 -14.90 60.63 30.92
CA GLN A 295 -13.51 60.23 31.10
C GLN A 295 -13.33 58.75 31.47
N GLU A 296 -14.37 58.07 31.97
CA GLU A 296 -14.34 56.64 32.33
C GLU A 296 -15.23 55.81 31.38
N PRO A 297 -14.70 55.38 30.21
CA PRO A 297 -15.44 54.54 29.27
C PRO A 297 -15.72 53.16 29.86
N ALA A 298 -16.72 52.46 29.32
CA ALA A 298 -17.05 51.09 29.75
C ALA A 298 -15.82 50.19 29.63
N GLN A 299 -15.53 49.45 30.70
CA GLN A 299 -14.35 48.60 30.81
C GLN A 299 -14.72 47.13 30.63
N VAL A 300 -13.80 46.37 30.05
CA VAL A 300 -13.95 44.95 29.74
C VAL A 300 -12.76 44.20 30.34
N ALA A 301 -13.03 43.12 31.08
CA ALA A 301 -11.99 42.25 31.64
C ALA A 301 -12.29 40.78 31.36
N LEU A 302 -11.26 40.00 31.04
CA LEU A 302 -11.38 38.55 30.89
C LEU A 302 -11.65 37.92 32.27
N THR A 303 -12.71 37.14 32.40
CA THR A 303 -12.99 36.37 33.63
C THR A 303 -12.63 34.90 33.51
N LEU A 304 -12.40 34.43 32.28
CA LEU A 304 -11.99 33.07 31.98
C LEU A 304 -10.53 32.80 32.40
N ALA A 305 -10.28 31.63 32.99
CA ALA A 305 -8.94 31.15 33.33
C ALA A 305 -8.12 30.80 32.08
N ALA A 306 -6.80 30.77 32.21
CA ALA A 306 -5.88 30.69 31.08
C ALA A 306 -5.93 29.41 30.28
N ASP A 307 -6.04 28.33 31.00
CA ASP A 307 -6.19 26.96 30.52
C ASP A 307 -7.54 26.72 29.84
N ALA A 308 -8.59 27.46 30.21
CA ALA A 308 -9.94 27.33 29.64
C ALA A 308 -10.15 28.15 28.34
N VAL A 309 -9.25 29.10 28.02
CA VAL A 309 -9.35 29.95 26.83
C VAL A 309 -9.29 29.17 25.51
N PRO A 310 -8.37 28.22 25.29
CA PRO A 310 -8.31 27.43 24.06
C PRO A 310 -9.63 26.71 23.78
N ASP A 311 -10.23 26.11 24.80
CA ASP A 311 -11.49 25.37 24.70
C ASP A 311 -12.65 26.30 24.31
N ALA A 312 -12.72 27.49 24.92
CA ALA A 312 -13.71 28.50 24.58
C ALA A 312 -13.57 29.01 23.14
N LEU A 313 -12.32 29.20 22.66
CA LEU A 313 -12.06 29.61 21.27
C LEU A 313 -12.47 28.53 20.26
N ILE A 314 -12.15 27.27 20.54
CA ILE A 314 -12.54 26.12 19.71
C ILE A 314 -14.07 26.03 19.61
N ALA A 315 -14.79 26.17 20.73
CA ALA A 315 -16.24 26.14 20.77
C ALA A 315 -16.90 27.30 19.99
N LEU A 316 -16.37 28.52 20.10
CA LEU A 316 -16.89 29.66 19.34
C LEU A 316 -16.75 29.49 17.82
N ARG A 317 -15.66 28.85 17.41
CA ARG A 317 -15.32 28.63 16.00
C ARG A 317 -15.89 27.33 15.42
N GLY A 318 -16.53 26.50 16.24
CA GLY A 318 -17.06 25.21 15.78
C GLY A 318 -15.96 24.24 15.34
N ALA A 319 -14.79 24.32 15.97
CA ALA A 319 -13.60 23.55 15.63
C ALA A 319 -13.44 22.27 16.49
N GLU A 320 -14.51 21.83 17.17
CA GLU A 320 -14.49 20.65 18.04
C GLU A 320 -14.11 19.39 17.27
N LYS A 321 -14.57 19.28 16.01
CA LYS A 321 -14.22 18.18 15.12
C LYS A 321 -12.75 18.22 14.70
N HIS A 322 -12.17 19.41 14.47
CA HIS A 322 -10.75 19.56 14.17
C HIS A 322 -9.89 19.08 15.35
N ARG A 323 -10.28 19.44 16.58
CA ARG A 323 -9.64 18.94 17.81
C ARG A 323 -9.74 17.42 17.93
N ALA A 324 -10.93 16.87 17.76
CA ALA A 324 -11.17 15.43 17.87
C ALA A 324 -10.29 14.61 16.90
N VAL A 325 -10.09 15.10 15.68
CA VAL A 325 -9.18 14.49 14.69
C VAL A 325 -7.75 14.47 15.20
N VAL A 326 -7.23 15.60 15.66
CA VAL A 326 -5.85 15.69 16.16
C VAL A 326 -5.65 14.76 17.36
N GLU A 327 -6.56 14.78 18.34
CA GLU A 327 -6.47 13.91 19.53
C GLU A 327 -6.56 12.42 19.18
N ALA A 328 -7.41 12.05 18.22
CA ALA A 328 -7.51 10.68 17.73
C ALA A 328 -6.20 10.23 17.06
N LEU A 329 -5.62 11.07 16.20
CA LEU A 329 -4.34 10.76 15.53
C LEU A 329 -3.16 10.68 16.52
N GLN A 330 -3.15 11.52 17.56
CA GLN A 330 -2.16 11.44 18.64
C GLN A 330 -2.26 10.11 19.39
N ARG A 331 -3.47 9.62 19.68
CA ARG A 331 -3.70 8.31 20.32
C ARG A 331 -3.31 7.14 19.43
N HIS A 332 -3.57 7.22 18.12
CA HIS A 332 -3.33 6.12 17.17
C HIS A 332 -1.83 5.89 16.88
N ALA A 333 -0.95 6.87 17.16
CA ALA A 333 0.50 6.75 17.02
C ALA A 333 0.96 6.19 15.66
N GLY A 334 0.52 6.82 14.56
CA GLY A 334 0.89 6.41 13.20
C GLY A 334 -0.07 6.98 12.15
N PRO A 335 0.14 6.67 10.86
CA PRO A 335 -0.85 7.01 9.85
C PRO A 335 -2.15 6.23 10.11
N ALA A 336 -3.28 6.90 9.95
CA ALA A 336 -4.60 6.35 10.18
C ALA A 336 -5.46 6.41 8.93
N TRP A 337 -6.29 5.39 8.70
CA TRP A 337 -7.22 5.38 7.57
C TRP A 337 -8.28 6.46 7.70
N ILE A 338 -8.60 7.15 6.60
CA ILE A 338 -9.59 8.24 6.60
C ILE A 338 -10.97 7.77 7.10
N GLY A 339 -11.34 6.53 6.79
CA GLY A 339 -12.59 5.92 7.26
C GLY A 339 -12.62 5.72 8.78
N TRP A 340 -11.49 5.32 9.37
CA TRP A 340 -11.35 5.25 10.83
C TRP A 340 -11.45 6.64 11.45
N VAL A 341 -10.79 7.65 10.87
CA VAL A 341 -10.86 9.04 11.36
C VAL A 341 -12.31 9.54 11.35
N TYR A 342 -13.06 9.31 10.28
CA TYR A 342 -14.48 9.71 10.23
C TYR A 342 -15.33 8.97 11.26
N ALA A 343 -15.14 7.67 11.43
CA ALA A 343 -15.90 6.87 12.39
C ALA A 343 -15.62 7.29 13.84
N GLU A 344 -14.36 7.54 14.19
CA GLU A 344 -13.92 7.90 15.53
C GLU A 344 -14.29 9.34 15.91
N THR A 345 -14.30 10.28 14.95
CA THR A 345 -14.35 11.71 15.25
C THR A 345 -15.59 12.43 14.73
N GLY A 346 -16.36 11.81 13.83
CA GLY A 346 -17.48 12.45 13.15
C GLY A 346 -17.08 13.63 12.24
N ALA A 347 -15.78 13.75 11.94
CA ALA A 347 -15.24 14.72 11.00
C ALA A 347 -15.63 14.40 9.55
N ASN A 348 -15.42 15.36 8.65
CA ASN A 348 -15.65 15.17 7.22
C ASN A 348 -14.42 15.67 6.42
N LEU A 349 -14.50 15.56 5.08
CA LEU A 349 -13.40 15.96 4.20
C LEU A 349 -13.00 17.43 4.35
N ASN A 350 -13.94 18.33 4.66
CA ASN A 350 -13.62 19.75 4.84
C ASN A 350 -12.81 19.96 6.12
N THR A 351 -13.15 19.27 7.22
CA THR A 351 -12.36 19.29 8.45
C THR A 351 -10.91 18.86 8.18
N LEU A 352 -10.70 17.80 7.39
CA LEU A 352 -9.36 17.34 7.05
C LEU A 352 -8.62 18.32 6.13
N ARG A 353 -9.30 18.93 5.16
CA ARG A 353 -8.72 19.97 4.31
C ARG A 353 -8.28 21.19 5.12
N ASP A 354 -9.07 21.62 6.09
CA ASP A 354 -8.72 22.75 6.96
C ASP A 354 -7.48 22.42 7.81
N LEU A 355 -7.41 21.21 8.36
CA LEU A 355 -6.26 20.73 9.13
C LEU A 355 -4.99 20.61 8.27
N GLU A 356 -5.13 20.16 7.02
CA GLU A 356 -4.04 20.05 6.05
C GLU A 356 -3.56 21.43 5.60
N ALA A 357 -4.47 22.36 5.31
CA ALA A 357 -4.16 23.75 4.98
C ALA A 357 -3.47 24.48 6.15
N ALA A 358 -3.80 24.10 7.39
CA ALA A 358 -3.13 24.56 8.60
C ALA A 358 -1.79 23.86 8.88
N GLY A 359 -1.39 22.89 8.05
CA GLY A 359 -0.13 22.15 8.19
C GLY A 359 -0.09 21.16 9.36
N LEU A 360 -1.24 20.82 9.95
CA LEU A 360 -1.31 19.91 11.09
C LEU A 360 -1.28 18.44 10.66
N ILE A 361 -1.86 18.14 9.49
CA ILE A 361 -1.92 16.79 8.94
C ILE A 361 -1.49 16.76 7.49
N THR A 362 -1.20 15.57 6.97
CA THR A 362 -1.14 15.29 5.54
C THR A 362 -2.11 14.18 5.18
N VAL A 363 -2.76 14.30 4.02
CA VAL A 363 -3.59 13.24 3.44
C VAL A 363 -2.89 12.66 2.21
N ALA A 364 -2.41 11.43 2.32
CA ALA A 364 -1.75 10.72 1.23
C ALA A 364 -2.64 9.59 0.68
N GLU A 365 -2.66 9.42 -0.64
CA GLU A 365 -3.23 8.22 -1.27
C GLU A 365 -2.16 7.13 -1.29
N GLU A 366 -2.41 6.03 -0.59
CA GLU A 366 -1.53 4.88 -0.56
C GLU A 366 -2.24 3.65 -1.14
N MET A 367 -1.51 2.83 -1.90
CA MET A 367 -2.05 1.55 -2.36
C MET A 367 -2.22 0.63 -1.15
N VAL A 368 -3.45 0.21 -0.90
CA VAL A 368 -3.76 -0.64 0.25
C VAL A 368 -3.85 -2.07 -0.18
N TRP A 369 -2.85 -2.84 0.21
CA TRP A 369 -2.97 -4.28 0.27
C TRP A 369 -3.75 -4.62 1.55
N ARG A 370 -5.01 -5.04 1.39
CA ARG A 370 -5.71 -5.69 2.50
C ARG A 370 -5.14 -7.10 2.59
N ASP A 371 -4.50 -7.42 3.70
CA ASP A 371 -4.25 -8.81 4.07
C ASP A 371 -5.52 -9.32 4.76
N PRO A 372 -6.40 -10.07 4.07
CA PRO A 372 -7.59 -10.64 4.69
C PRO A 372 -7.24 -11.71 5.73
N LEU A 373 -5.98 -12.12 5.81
CA LEU A 373 -5.48 -13.14 6.71
C LEU A 373 -4.76 -12.56 7.94
N ALA A 374 -4.69 -11.23 8.06
CA ALA A 374 -4.13 -10.57 9.24
C ALA A 374 -4.90 -10.99 10.50
N GLY A 375 -4.30 -11.85 11.31
CA GLY A 375 -4.90 -12.42 12.53
C GLY A 375 -5.31 -13.90 12.44
N HIS A 376 -5.14 -14.55 11.28
CA HIS A 376 -5.32 -15.99 11.14
C HIS A 376 -3.99 -16.73 11.33
N GLU A 377 -3.92 -17.62 12.32
CA GLU A 377 -2.85 -18.61 12.43
C GLU A 377 -3.17 -19.82 11.54
N PHE A 378 -2.31 -20.09 10.57
CA PHE A 378 -2.39 -21.30 9.76
C PHE A 378 -1.46 -22.35 10.35
N THR A 379 -2.03 -23.34 11.03
CA THR A 379 -1.29 -24.56 11.34
C THR A 379 -1.04 -25.31 10.05
N LEU A 380 0.23 -25.52 9.70
CA LEU A 380 0.59 -26.38 8.57
C LEU A 380 0.01 -27.78 8.83
N ASP A 381 -0.92 -28.20 7.98
CA ASP A 381 -1.46 -29.55 8.03
C ASP A 381 -0.35 -30.55 7.72
N ARG A 382 -0.27 -31.61 8.52
CA ARG A 382 0.59 -32.74 8.19
C ARG A 382 -0.03 -33.47 6.99
N PRO A 383 0.75 -33.78 5.94
CA PRO A 383 0.24 -34.54 4.82
C PRO A 383 -0.34 -35.88 5.31
N PRO A 384 -1.50 -36.30 4.80
CA PRO A 384 -2.12 -37.55 5.19
C PRO A 384 -1.20 -38.73 4.87
N VAL A 385 -1.24 -39.76 5.71
CA VAL A 385 -0.51 -41.00 5.45
C VAL A 385 -1.14 -41.67 4.23
N LEU A 386 -0.35 -41.81 3.16
CA LEU A 386 -0.78 -42.48 1.94
C LEU A 386 -1.01 -43.98 2.21
N THR A 387 -2.04 -44.55 1.60
CA THR A 387 -2.16 -46.02 1.53
C THR A 387 -1.04 -46.61 0.68
N ALA A 388 -0.82 -47.93 0.76
CA ALA A 388 0.22 -48.60 -0.03
C ALA A 388 0.07 -48.34 -1.55
N ASP A 389 -1.16 -48.44 -2.07
CA ASP A 389 -1.45 -48.18 -3.49
C ASP A 389 -1.24 -46.71 -3.85
N GLN A 390 -1.60 -45.77 -2.95
CA GLN A 390 -1.38 -44.35 -3.15
C GLN A 390 0.10 -44.00 -3.12
N ALA A 391 0.88 -44.61 -2.22
CA ALA A 391 2.32 -44.41 -2.15
C ALA A 391 3.02 -44.92 -3.42
N GLN A 392 2.62 -46.09 -3.92
CA GLN A 392 3.16 -46.63 -5.17
C GLN A 392 2.83 -45.75 -6.38
N ALA A 393 1.60 -45.26 -6.48
CA ALA A 393 1.20 -44.32 -7.52
C ALA A 393 1.94 -42.97 -7.39
N TRP A 394 2.07 -42.46 -6.16
CA TRP A 394 2.79 -41.23 -5.87
C TRP A 394 4.26 -41.33 -6.22
N GLU A 395 4.93 -42.44 -5.90
CA GLU A 395 6.35 -42.62 -6.15
C GLU A 395 6.68 -42.59 -7.65
N ALA A 396 5.84 -43.22 -8.48
CA ALA A 396 5.96 -43.15 -9.94
C ALA A 396 5.75 -41.72 -10.49
N ILE A 397 4.81 -40.97 -9.91
CA ILE A 397 4.53 -39.58 -10.29
C ILE A 397 5.67 -38.66 -9.83
N SER A 398 6.09 -38.78 -8.57
CA SER A 398 7.11 -37.93 -7.96
C SER A 398 8.49 -38.14 -8.58
N GLN A 399 8.83 -39.38 -8.98
CA GLN A 399 10.06 -39.66 -9.70
C GLN A 399 10.09 -38.91 -11.03
N ARG A 400 9.00 -38.98 -11.83
CA ARG A 400 8.94 -38.25 -13.11
C ARG A 400 9.00 -36.74 -12.93
N ILE A 401 8.33 -36.21 -11.91
CA ILE A 401 8.37 -34.78 -11.59
C ILE A 401 9.79 -34.36 -11.18
N SER A 402 10.45 -35.14 -10.32
CA SER A 402 11.79 -34.84 -9.81
C SER A 402 12.87 -35.00 -10.87
N GLU A 403 12.75 -35.99 -11.75
CA GLU A 403 13.63 -36.16 -12.92
C GLU A 403 13.53 -34.95 -13.85
N SER A 404 12.30 -34.48 -14.14
CA SER A 404 12.08 -33.26 -14.92
C SER A 404 12.61 -32.01 -14.22
N ALA A 405 12.51 -31.90 -12.89
CA ALA A 405 13.03 -30.76 -12.14
C ALA A 405 14.57 -30.76 -12.04
N ASN A 406 15.18 -31.91 -11.77
CA ASN A 406 16.63 -32.04 -11.60
C ASN A 406 17.39 -31.87 -12.92
N GLN A 407 16.82 -32.28 -14.06
CA GLN A 407 17.41 -31.99 -15.38
C GLN A 407 17.56 -30.48 -15.60
N ARG A 408 16.53 -29.69 -15.28
CA ARG A 408 16.54 -28.21 -15.41
C ARG A 408 17.59 -27.54 -14.52
N ILE A 409 17.75 -28.02 -13.29
CA ILE A 409 18.74 -27.49 -12.34
C ILE A 409 20.16 -27.82 -12.82
N SER A 410 20.36 -29.03 -13.35
CA SER A 410 21.66 -29.51 -13.85
C SER A 410 22.08 -28.77 -15.12
N GLU A 411 21.17 -28.52 -16.05
CA GLU A 411 21.41 -27.74 -17.27
C GLU A 411 21.70 -26.28 -16.95
N SER A 412 20.93 -25.68 -16.03
CA SER A 412 21.17 -24.31 -15.53
C SER A 412 22.49 -24.16 -14.75
N ALA A 413 22.96 -25.22 -14.09
CA ALA A 413 24.19 -25.22 -13.31
C ALA A 413 25.44 -25.47 -14.19
N ASN A 414 25.37 -26.38 -15.16
CA ASN A 414 26.48 -26.61 -16.10
C ASN A 414 26.77 -25.39 -16.98
N GLN A 415 25.78 -24.55 -17.25
CA GLN A 415 25.98 -23.29 -17.97
C GLN A 415 26.65 -22.20 -17.12
N ARG A 416 26.67 -22.32 -15.79
CA ARG A 416 27.31 -21.38 -14.86
C ARG A 416 28.76 -21.75 -14.49
N VAL A 417 29.16 -23.02 -14.67
CA VAL A 417 30.52 -23.48 -14.33
C VAL A 417 31.55 -23.12 -15.41
N GLY A 418 31.12 -22.75 -16.63
CA GLY A 418 32.01 -22.24 -17.67
C GLY A 418 32.53 -20.82 -17.45
N GLU A 419 31.98 -20.06 -16.49
CA GLU A 419 32.17 -18.59 -16.43
C GLU A 419 32.76 -18.06 -15.11
N SER A 420 33.34 -18.91 -14.26
CA SER A 420 34.03 -18.45 -13.04
C SER A 420 35.36 -19.19 -12.81
N THR A 421 36.37 -18.79 -13.58
CA THR A 421 37.76 -18.77 -13.09
C THR A 421 38.18 -17.32 -12.95
N ASN A 422 37.72 -16.67 -11.88
CA ASN A 422 38.38 -15.57 -11.14
C ASN A 422 37.33 -14.67 -10.50
N GLY A 423 37.36 -14.57 -9.17
CA GLY A 423 36.69 -13.49 -8.44
C GLY A 423 35.96 -13.98 -7.20
N GLU A 424 36.65 -13.87 -6.06
CA GLU A 424 36.10 -14.01 -4.71
C GLU A 424 34.75 -13.28 -4.54
N TRP A 425 33.76 -13.98 -3.99
CA TRP A 425 32.63 -13.35 -3.33
C TRP A 425 32.59 -13.80 -1.87
N GLN A 426 32.78 -12.82 -0.98
CA GLN A 426 32.60 -12.97 0.46
C GLN A 426 31.11 -13.18 0.76
N MET A 427 30.81 -14.30 1.41
CA MET A 427 29.50 -14.65 1.94
C MET A 427 29.15 -13.68 3.08
N ALA A 428 27.96 -13.07 3.02
CA ALA A 428 27.37 -12.38 4.17
C ALA A 428 26.70 -13.44 5.06
N ASP A 429 27.18 -13.53 6.30
CA ASP A 429 26.73 -14.47 7.31
C ASP A 429 25.25 -14.23 7.67
N GLY A 430 24.42 -15.20 7.30
CA GLY A 430 23.00 -15.28 7.66
C GLY A 430 22.57 -16.72 7.48
N GLU A 431 22.70 -17.50 8.55
CA GLU A 431 22.52 -18.96 8.61
C GLU A 431 21.25 -19.45 7.89
N TRP A 432 21.44 -20.00 6.69
CA TRP A 432 20.52 -20.97 6.10
C TRP A 432 21.25 -22.31 6.03
N GLN A 433 20.89 -23.23 6.93
CA GLN A 433 21.35 -24.61 6.84
C GLN A 433 20.59 -25.31 5.70
N MET A 434 21.33 -25.60 4.63
CA MET A 434 20.89 -26.52 3.58
C MET A 434 20.81 -27.93 4.15
N ALA A 435 19.64 -28.56 4.10
CA ALA A 435 19.49 -29.99 4.33
C ALA A 435 19.23 -30.70 2.99
N ILE A 436 20.32 -31.13 2.36
CA ILE A 436 20.27 -32.10 1.25
C ILE A 436 20.21 -33.49 1.90
N GLY A 437 19.07 -34.17 1.76
CA GLY A 437 18.97 -35.63 1.88
C GLY A 437 18.95 -36.25 3.28
N ARG A 438 18.03 -37.21 3.45
CA ARG A 438 17.83 -38.14 4.59
C ARG A 438 17.40 -37.52 5.93
N TRP A 439 16.09 -37.50 6.15
CA TRP A 439 15.50 -37.34 7.47
C TRP A 439 15.51 -38.66 8.22
N GLN A 440 16.46 -38.83 9.15
CA GLN A 440 16.25 -39.67 10.32
C GLN A 440 15.43 -38.89 11.35
N MET A 441 14.39 -39.53 11.86
CA MET A 441 13.53 -38.99 12.91
C MET A 441 14.35 -38.77 14.20
N ALA A 442 14.24 -37.57 14.77
CA ALA A 442 14.71 -37.29 16.12
C ALA A 442 13.52 -36.89 16.96
N ASP A 443 13.26 -37.71 17.97
CA ASP A 443 12.16 -37.63 18.90
C ASP A 443 12.36 -36.46 19.88
N GLY A 444 11.25 -35.82 20.24
CA GLY A 444 10.98 -35.44 21.63
C GLY A 444 11.79 -34.31 22.28
N ASN A 445 11.06 -33.21 22.49
CA ASN A 445 11.09 -32.36 23.68
C ASN A 445 12.11 -31.21 23.73
N ARG A 446 11.61 -29.96 23.65
CA ARG A 446 11.95 -28.94 24.65
C ARG A 446 10.95 -27.77 24.68
N GLN A 447 10.73 -27.36 25.92
CA GLN A 447 9.81 -26.35 26.44
C GLN A 447 10.14 -24.91 26.04
N SER A 448 9.08 -24.11 25.90
CA SER A 448 8.91 -22.68 26.21
C SER A 448 10.16 -21.83 26.51
N ALA A 449 10.33 -20.76 25.74
CA ALA A 449 10.90 -19.50 26.24
C ALA A 449 10.34 -18.29 25.47
N ILE A 450 9.53 -17.52 26.18
CA ILE A 450 9.14 -16.15 25.87
C ILE A 450 10.39 -15.27 25.95
N ARG A 451 10.71 -14.47 24.93
CA ARG A 451 11.42 -13.19 25.12
C ARG A 451 11.27 -12.20 23.96
N ASN A 452 10.60 -11.12 24.32
CA ASN A 452 10.62 -9.77 23.76
C ASN A 452 12.05 -9.25 23.45
N PRO A 453 12.30 -8.61 22.30
CA PRO A 453 13.47 -7.76 22.12
C PRO A 453 13.06 -6.28 21.90
N GLN A 454 13.08 -5.51 22.99
CA GLN A 454 13.41 -4.09 22.92
C GLN A 454 14.90 -3.90 23.25
N SER A 455 15.50 -2.92 22.58
CA SER A 455 16.81 -2.29 22.83
C SER A 455 18.08 -2.95 22.27
N ALA A 456 18.54 -2.41 21.13
CA ALA A 456 19.96 -2.34 20.78
C ALA A 456 20.21 -1.11 19.89
N ILE A 457 20.27 0.08 20.50
CA ILE A 457 20.96 1.25 19.93
C ILE A 457 22.38 1.20 20.47
N ARG A 458 23.36 0.92 19.60
CA ARG A 458 24.79 1.14 19.86
C ARG A 458 25.12 2.60 19.57
N ASN A 459 25.89 3.23 20.46
CA ASN A 459 26.71 4.39 20.13
C ASN A 459 28.17 4.09 20.59
N PRO A 460 29.21 4.40 19.81
CA PRO A 460 30.58 4.04 20.14
C PRO A 460 31.40 5.22 20.71
N GLN A 461 32.61 4.87 21.19
CA GLN A 461 33.82 5.68 21.40
C GLN A 461 34.15 6.12 22.86
N SER A 462 35.10 5.36 23.42
CA SER A 462 36.29 5.75 24.21
C SER A 462 36.28 7.04 25.05
N SER A 463 36.54 6.91 26.36
CA SER A 463 37.85 7.25 26.98
C SER A 463 37.83 7.11 28.51
N SER A 464 38.81 6.35 29.02
CA SER A 464 39.54 6.46 30.30
C SER A 464 38.99 7.31 31.45
N PHE A 465 38.81 6.72 32.65
CA PHE A 465 39.68 6.91 33.84
C PHE A 465 39.11 6.21 35.10
N THR A 466 39.98 5.41 35.74
CA THR A 466 40.14 5.03 37.18
C THR A 466 38.97 4.87 38.16
N ALA A 467 38.88 3.65 38.72
CA ALA A 467 38.87 3.25 40.16
C ALA A 467 38.31 4.25 41.19
N SER A 468 37.48 3.90 42.19
CA SER A 468 37.45 2.73 43.08
C SER A 468 36.25 2.90 44.07
N PRO A 469 35.97 1.98 45.01
CA PRO A 469 34.61 1.48 45.28
C PRO A 469 34.06 1.96 46.64
N VAL A 470 32.87 1.49 47.05
CA VAL A 470 32.62 1.01 48.44
C VAL A 470 31.16 0.54 48.64
N ARG A 471 31.06 -0.71 49.15
CA ARG A 471 30.05 -1.37 50.02
C ARG A 471 28.57 -1.31 49.61
N ALA A 472 27.91 -2.42 49.26
CA ALA A 472 27.65 -3.65 50.01
C ALA A 472 26.98 -3.43 51.37
N ARG A 473 25.67 -3.77 51.49
CA ARG A 473 25.12 -4.79 52.40
C ARG A 473 23.58 -4.90 52.27
N PRO A 474 22.98 -6.03 52.72
CA PRO A 474 21.99 -6.75 51.93
C PRO A 474 20.67 -7.07 52.67
N ASN A 475 19.79 -7.75 51.94
CA ASN A 475 18.83 -8.78 52.35
C ASN A 475 17.96 -8.54 53.59
N SER A 476 16.65 -8.58 53.37
CA SER A 476 15.76 -9.37 54.24
C SER A 476 14.74 -10.15 53.40
N THR A 477 14.80 -11.46 53.60
CA THR A 477 13.91 -12.53 53.15
C THR A 477 12.73 -12.62 54.11
N CYS A 478 11.54 -12.97 53.59
CA CYS A 478 10.43 -13.72 54.24
C CYS A 478 9.36 -13.93 53.15
N ALA A 479 9.10 -15.12 52.57
CA ALA A 479 8.41 -16.29 53.14
C ALA A 479 7.17 -15.89 53.98
N GLY A 480 5.92 -16.25 53.71
CA GLY A 480 5.30 -17.13 52.73
C GLY A 480 3.80 -17.28 53.08
N SER A 481 3.11 -18.07 52.24
CA SER A 481 1.81 -18.74 52.47
C SER A 481 0.50 -18.07 51.99
N PRO A 482 -0.51 -18.91 51.62
CA PRO A 482 -1.44 -18.63 50.51
C PRO A 482 -2.94 -18.73 50.89
N ARG A 483 -3.81 -18.62 49.87
CA ARG A 483 -5.31 -18.71 49.85
C ARG A 483 -5.97 -17.35 50.17
N CYS A 484 -6.94 -16.85 49.41
CA CYS A 484 -8.00 -17.45 48.59
C CYS A 484 -8.07 -16.89 47.17
#